data_AF-A0A7T8H2E2-F1
#
_entry.id   AF-A0A7T8H2E2-F1
#
_cell.length_a   1.000
_cell.length_b   1.000
_cell.length_c   1.000
_cell.angle_alpha   90.00
_cell.angle_beta   90.00
_cell.angle_gamma   90.00
#
_symmetry.space_group_name_H-M   'P 1'
#
loop_
_entity.id
_entity.type
_entity.pdbx_description
1 polymer ?
#
loop_
_entity_poly.entity_id
_entity_poly.type
_entity_poly.pdbx_seq_one_letter_code
_entity_poly.pdbx_strand_id
1 'polypeptide(L)'
;MDNPRLEAFVPELKPRLAQIYERKKMSLHSTSLRGGSLLMGDSSASCQSVRFQSETDNRANFPSAQSFQYFRKQRDLFYEILRDSEQEERTGKTPDTKKKIKLKVDNLLASSSPHPVNLIHLARLFQSQLIQTCSSYLMNGYLPEESALADTLDEMQELKLIDPLKYNRLQTRFTTPSMFGGPCPKPDFSGPQEFFRDFIANCNNHQFMEHLKVSLAGNIMELNASSSFSPWDKADPRSLCLLEEEVMESVTSLRILGSTWGT
;
A
#
# COMPACT_ATOMS: atom_id res chain seq x y z
N MET A 1 -36.60 -13.83 -1.94
CA MET A 1 -36.92 -12.54 -1.26
C MET A 1 -38.30 -12.70 -0.64
N ASP A 2 -38.47 -13.66 0.27
CA ASP A 2 -39.79 -14.08 0.76
C ASP A 2 -39.87 -13.87 2.25
N ASN A 3 -39.85 -12.60 2.66
CA ASN A 3 -40.17 -12.20 4.02
C ASN A 3 -41.58 -11.61 4.04
N PRO A 4 -42.60 -12.34 4.55
CA PRO A 4 -43.99 -11.90 4.55
C PRO A 4 -44.22 -10.68 5.46
N ARG A 5 -43.28 -10.35 6.36
CA ARG A 5 -43.39 -9.18 7.25
C ARG A 5 -43.14 -7.85 6.53
N LEU A 6 -42.45 -7.87 5.38
CA LEU A 6 -42.17 -6.66 4.60
C LEU A 6 -43.42 -6.09 3.92
N GLU A 7 -44.36 -6.96 3.54
CA GLU A 7 -45.61 -6.59 2.85
C GLU A 7 -46.62 -5.97 3.82
N ALA A 8 -46.61 -6.37 5.08
CA ALA A 8 -47.51 -5.88 6.12
C ALA A 8 -47.15 -4.49 6.63
N PHE A 9 -45.87 -4.12 6.60
CA PHE A 9 -45.40 -2.85 7.18
C PHE A 9 -45.38 -1.72 6.16
N VAL A 10 -44.89 -1.99 4.94
CA VAL A 10 -44.87 -1.01 3.84
C VAL A 10 -45.07 -1.77 2.52
N PRO A 11 -46.30 -1.87 1.99
CA PRO A 11 -46.60 -2.69 0.82
C PRO A 11 -45.86 -2.22 -0.45
N GLU A 12 -45.46 -0.96 -0.52
CA GLU A 12 -44.69 -0.39 -1.64
C GLU A 12 -43.19 -0.70 -1.59
N LEU A 13 -42.67 -1.14 -0.44
CA LEU A 13 -41.23 -1.34 -0.24
C LEU A 13 -40.74 -2.58 -0.99
N LYS A 14 -41.51 -3.66 -0.96
CA LYS A 14 -41.20 -4.91 -1.64
C LYS A 14 -41.12 -4.74 -3.17
N PRO A 15 -42.10 -4.13 -3.87
CA PRO A 15 -41.96 -3.86 -5.30
C PRO A 15 -40.84 -2.87 -5.60
N ARG A 16 -40.56 -1.87 -4.74
CA ARG A 16 -39.40 -0.97 -4.91
C ARG A 16 -38.07 -1.70 -4.79
N LEU A 17 -37.90 -2.58 -3.81
CA LEU A 17 -36.67 -3.36 -3.62
C LEU A 17 -36.48 -4.35 -4.77
N ALA A 18 -37.55 -4.98 -5.25
CA ALA A 18 -37.50 -5.82 -6.46
C ALA A 18 -37.10 -4.99 -7.69
N GLN A 19 -37.63 -3.78 -7.84
CA GLN A 19 -37.26 -2.87 -8.93
C GLN A 19 -35.79 -2.44 -8.86
N ILE A 20 -35.28 -2.12 -7.66
CA ILE A 20 -33.87 -1.75 -7.45
C ILE A 20 -32.96 -2.96 -7.69
N TYR A 21 -33.36 -4.14 -7.22
CA TYR A 21 -32.62 -5.38 -7.43
C TYR A 21 -32.52 -5.74 -8.92
N GLU A 22 -33.64 -5.70 -9.66
CA GLU A 22 -33.64 -5.94 -11.09
C GLU A 22 -32.89 -4.85 -11.88
N ARG A 23 -32.96 -3.58 -11.45
CA ARG A 23 -32.17 -2.49 -12.06
C ARG A 23 -30.67 -2.71 -11.85
N LYS A 24 -30.26 -3.21 -10.68
CA LYS A 24 -28.85 -3.52 -10.35
C LYS A 24 -28.37 -4.77 -11.08
N LYS A 25 -29.23 -5.79 -11.21
CA LYS A 25 -28.99 -7.01 -11.99
C LYS A 25 -28.88 -6.75 -13.49
N MET A 26 -29.72 -5.86 -14.03
CA MET A 26 -29.63 -5.38 -15.41
C MET A 26 -28.39 -4.53 -15.64
N SER A 27 -28.01 -3.66 -14.70
CA SER A 27 -26.75 -2.88 -14.74
C SER A 27 -25.50 -3.79 -14.80
N LEU A 28 -25.54 -4.93 -14.09
CA LEU A 28 -24.50 -5.96 -14.11
C LEU A 28 -24.46 -6.78 -15.42
N HIS A 29 -25.58 -6.91 -16.13
CA HIS A 29 -25.62 -7.62 -17.43
C HIS A 29 -25.44 -6.68 -18.64
N SER A 30 -25.78 -5.40 -18.54
CA SER A 30 -25.64 -4.42 -19.63
C SER A 30 -24.20 -3.88 -19.79
N THR A 31 -23.33 -4.05 -18.80
CA THR A 31 -21.89 -3.70 -18.92
C THR A 31 -21.12 -4.65 -19.84
N SER A 32 -21.74 -5.73 -20.35
CA SER A 32 -21.11 -6.62 -21.32
C SER A 32 -21.21 -6.13 -22.78
N LEU A 33 -22.18 -5.28 -23.16
CA LEU A 33 -22.41 -4.98 -24.58
C LEU A 33 -23.04 -3.59 -24.83
N ARG A 34 -22.27 -2.50 -24.68
CA ARG A 34 -22.21 -1.35 -25.63
C ARG A 34 -21.45 -0.18 -25.03
N GLY A 35 -20.46 0.29 -25.80
CA GLY A 35 -19.63 1.44 -25.49
C GLY A 35 -20.44 2.72 -25.33
N GLY A 36 -20.19 3.38 -24.20
CA GLY A 36 -20.54 4.76 -23.91
C GLY A 36 -19.34 5.36 -23.19
N SER A 37 -18.47 5.97 -23.98
CA SER A 37 -17.26 6.69 -23.58
C SER A 37 -17.58 7.74 -22.52
N LEU A 38 -17.15 7.53 -21.27
CA LEU A 38 -16.73 8.55 -20.33
C LEU A 38 -15.71 7.92 -19.38
N LEU A 39 -14.44 8.18 -19.70
CA LEU A 39 -13.25 8.04 -18.83
C LEU A 39 -13.04 6.65 -18.22
N MET A 40 -12.74 5.68 -19.08
CA MET A 40 -11.76 4.65 -18.69
C MET A 40 -10.42 5.36 -18.44
N GLY A 41 -10.15 5.62 -17.17
CA GLY A 41 -8.78 5.70 -16.66
C GLY A 41 -8.18 4.30 -16.82
N ASP A 42 -7.23 4.24 -17.73
CA ASP A 42 -6.46 3.10 -18.19
C ASP A 42 -6.14 2.07 -17.08
N SER A 43 -6.40 0.80 -17.35
CA SER A 43 -5.90 -0.34 -16.56
C SER A 43 -4.39 -0.57 -16.82
N SER A 44 -3.63 0.51 -16.84
CA SER A 44 -2.18 0.58 -17.04
C SER A 44 -1.48 1.19 -15.83
N ALA A 45 -1.81 0.71 -14.62
CA ALA A 45 -0.88 0.81 -13.49
C ALA A 45 0.34 -0.12 -13.66
N SER A 46 0.75 -0.40 -14.91
CA SER A 46 2.11 -0.78 -15.22
C SER A 46 2.96 0.46 -14.99
N CYS A 47 4.00 0.33 -14.18
CA CYS A 47 5.04 1.31 -13.88
C CYS A 47 5.71 1.89 -15.16
N GLN A 48 4.99 2.67 -15.96
CA GLN A 48 5.46 3.21 -17.25
C GLN A 48 6.08 4.61 -17.16
N SER A 49 6.14 5.21 -15.98
CA SER A 49 6.96 6.40 -15.79
C SER A 49 7.91 6.20 -14.64
N VAL A 50 9.19 6.07 -14.96
CA VAL A 50 10.31 6.22 -14.03
C VAL A 50 10.03 7.46 -13.18
N ARG A 51 9.72 7.29 -11.90
CA ARG A 51 9.36 8.40 -11.01
C ARG A 51 10.56 9.32 -10.90
N PHE A 52 10.49 10.40 -11.66
CA PHE A 52 11.44 11.50 -11.64
C PHE A 52 10.85 12.58 -10.76
N GLN A 53 11.39 12.75 -9.56
CA GLN A 53 11.01 13.85 -8.70
C GLN A 53 11.84 15.06 -9.10
N SER A 54 11.29 15.97 -9.90
CA SER A 54 12.05 17.11 -10.45
C SER A 54 12.75 17.97 -9.40
N GLU A 55 12.20 18.01 -8.18
CA GLU A 55 12.75 18.76 -7.05
C GLU A 55 13.98 18.08 -6.43
N THR A 56 14.03 16.75 -6.41
CA THR A 56 15.07 15.98 -5.70
C THR A 56 16.03 15.26 -6.67
N ASP A 57 15.60 14.96 -7.89
CA ASP A 57 16.35 14.22 -8.91
C ASP A 57 16.95 15.13 -10.00
N ASN A 58 17.22 16.40 -9.70
CA ASN A 58 17.88 17.32 -10.62
C ASN A 58 19.38 17.45 -10.32
N ARG A 59 20.14 17.94 -11.30
CA ARG A 59 21.61 18.11 -11.21
C ARG A 59 22.05 18.94 -10.01
N ALA A 60 21.25 19.90 -9.52
CA ALA A 60 21.64 20.78 -8.43
C ALA A 60 21.79 20.04 -7.09
N ASN A 61 21.12 18.90 -6.93
CA ASN A 61 21.19 18.09 -5.70
C ASN A 61 22.40 17.14 -5.64
N PHE A 62 23.24 17.16 -6.67
CA PHE A 62 24.41 16.31 -6.76
C PHE A 62 25.70 17.15 -6.68
N PRO A 63 26.76 16.66 -6.04
CA PRO A 63 28.03 17.38 -5.97
C PRO A 63 28.71 17.50 -7.33
N SER A 64 28.52 16.52 -8.24
CA SER A 64 29.11 16.55 -9.57
C SER A 64 28.14 16.06 -10.67
N ALA A 65 28.45 16.40 -11.93
CA ALA A 65 27.69 15.89 -13.07
C ALA A 65 27.83 14.36 -13.18
N GLN A 66 29.00 13.85 -12.80
CA GLN A 66 29.29 12.43 -12.79
C GLN A 66 28.45 11.68 -11.75
N SER A 67 28.32 12.19 -10.52
CA SER A 67 27.47 11.57 -9.50
C SER A 67 26.00 11.55 -9.92
N PHE A 68 25.53 12.60 -10.60
CA PHE A 68 24.18 12.64 -11.15
C PHE A 68 23.94 11.58 -12.25
N GLN A 69 24.90 11.41 -13.17
CA GLN A 69 24.83 10.37 -14.20
C GLN A 69 24.83 8.96 -13.58
N TYR A 70 25.63 8.73 -12.53
CA TYR A 70 25.60 7.48 -11.79
C TYR A 70 24.26 7.20 -11.14
N PHE A 71 23.63 8.21 -10.53
CA PHE A 71 22.32 8.02 -9.93
C PHE A 71 21.25 7.68 -10.97
N ARG A 72 21.25 8.35 -12.14
CA ARG A 72 20.35 7.98 -13.24
C ARG A 72 20.49 6.52 -13.63
N LYS A 73 21.73 6.03 -13.77
CA LYS A 73 22.00 4.62 -14.06
C LYS A 73 21.47 3.69 -12.96
N GLN A 74 21.69 4.02 -11.69
CA GLN A 74 21.15 3.23 -10.56
C GLN A 74 19.63 3.19 -10.55
N ARG A 75 18.98 4.33 -10.80
CA ARG A 75 17.53 4.44 -10.91
C ARG A 75 17.00 3.58 -12.06
N ASP A 76 17.62 3.66 -13.24
CA ASP A 76 17.17 2.90 -14.40
C ASP A 76 17.33 1.39 -14.17
N LEU A 77 18.44 0.97 -13.54
CA LEU A 77 18.63 -0.42 -13.08
C LEU A 77 17.59 -0.82 -12.04
N PHE A 78 17.27 0.02 -11.05
CA PHE A 78 16.24 -0.28 -10.05
C PHE A 78 14.90 -0.64 -10.70
N TYR A 79 14.45 0.18 -11.64
CA TYR A 79 13.19 -0.08 -12.36
C TYR A 79 13.26 -1.28 -13.30
N GLU A 80 14.43 -1.60 -13.86
CA GLU A 80 14.62 -2.84 -14.61
C GLU A 80 14.39 -4.06 -13.73
N ILE A 81 14.98 -4.09 -12.53
CA ILE A 81 14.81 -5.18 -11.58
C ILE A 81 13.34 -5.31 -11.16
N LEU A 82 12.67 -4.19 -10.85
CA LEU A 82 11.27 -4.17 -10.45
C LEU A 82 10.33 -4.69 -11.55
N ARG A 83 10.51 -4.25 -12.80
CA ARG A 83 9.70 -4.74 -13.93
C ARG A 83 9.92 -6.23 -14.17
N ASP A 84 11.16 -6.68 -14.06
CA ASP A 84 11.48 -8.10 -14.21
C ASP A 84 10.81 -8.95 -13.12
N SER A 85 10.77 -8.48 -11.87
CA SER A 85 10.05 -9.20 -10.80
C SER A 85 8.55 -9.26 -11.03
N GLU A 86 7.92 -8.15 -11.47
CA GLU A 86 6.50 -8.14 -11.81
C GLU A 86 6.17 -9.10 -12.96
N GLN A 87 7.06 -9.18 -13.96
CA GLN A 87 6.89 -10.09 -15.10
C GLN A 87 7.08 -11.56 -14.69
N GLU A 88 8.00 -11.86 -13.77
CA GLU A 88 8.17 -13.20 -13.21
C GLU A 88 6.94 -13.64 -12.40
N GLU A 89 6.38 -12.74 -11.59
CA GLU A 89 5.12 -12.96 -10.85
C GLU A 89 3.96 -13.28 -11.79
N ARG A 90 3.79 -12.51 -12.88
CA ARG A 90 2.75 -12.75 -13.90
C ARG A 90 2.90 -14.07 -14.65
N THR A 91 4.13 -14.55 -14.81
CA THR A 91 4.42 -15.75 -15.62
C THR A 91 4.56 -17.03 -14.79
N GLY A 92 4.50 -16.94 -13.46
CA GLY A 92 4.53 -18.08 -12.54
C GLY A 92 5.84 -18.88 -12.55
N LYS A 93 6.94 -18.31 -13.03
CA LYS A 93 8.25 -18.99 -13.11
C LYS A 93 9.08 -18.67 -11.86
N THR A 94 9.23 -19.63 -10.95
CA THR A 94 9.81 -19.44 -9.61
C THR A 94 11.07 -20.25 -9.21
N PRO A 95 11.92 -20.88 -10.07
CA PRO A 95 12.98 -21.73 -9.50
C PRO A 95 14.24 -21.00 -8.99
N ASP A 96 14.59 -19.79 -9.47
CA ASP A 96 15.90 -19.17 -9.16
C ASP A 96 15.86 -17.65 -8.91
N THR A 97 14.68 -17.10 -8.57
CA THR A 97 14.44 -15.65 -8.38
C THR A 97 15.34 -15.04 -7.30
N LYS A 98 15.64 -15.77 -6.21
CA LYS A 98 16.49 -15.26 -5.11
C LYS A 98 17.96 -15.05 -5.50
N LYS A 99 18.55 -15.95 -6.29
CA LYS A 99 19.93 -15.75 -6.77
C LYS A 99 19.99 -14.66 -7.83
N LYS A 100 18.97 -14.60 -8.69
CA LYS A 100 18.85 -13.59 -9.74
C LYS A 100 18.67 -12.18 -9.16
N ILE A 101 17.78 -12.01 -8.17
CA ILE A 101 17.58 -10.72 -7.50
C ILE A 101 18.84 -10.29 -6.76
N LYS A 102 19.53 -11.21 -6.07
CA LYS A 102 20.81 -10.90 -5.41
C LYS A 102 21.85 -10.35 -6.40
N LEU A 103 22.10 -11.05 -7.50
CA LEU A 103 23.06 -10.60 -8.52
C LEU A 103 22.68 -9.23 -9.08
N LYS A 104 21.39 -9.01 -9.33
CA LYS A 104 20.87 -7.73 -9.84
C LYS A 104 21.02 -6.60 -8.82
N VAL A 105 20.73 -6.85 -7.55
CA VAL A 105 20.88 -5.89 -6.44
C VAL A 105 22.36 -5.55 -6.22
N ASP A 106 23.23 -6.56 -6.20
CA ASP A 106 24.68 -6.37 -6.10
C ASP A 106 25.19 -5.55 -7.30
N ASN A 107 24.75 -5.86 -8.52
CA ASN A 107 25.08 -5.09 -9.73
C ASN A 107 24.56 -3.64 -9.65
N LEU A 108 23.33 -3.42 -9.19
CA LEU A 108 22.77 -2.08 -9.01
C LEU A 108 23.61 -1.25 -8.06
N LEU A 109 23.96 -1.82 -6.91
CA LEU A 109 24.72 -1.13 -5.87
C LEU A 109 26.20 -0.96 -6.25
N ALA A 110 26.76 -1.86 -7.06
CA ALA A 110 28.13 -1.79 -7.58
C ALA A 110 28.27 -0.98 -8.88
N SER A 111 27.17 -0.71 -9.59
CA SER A 111 27.17 -0.05 -10.91
C SER A 111 27.70 1.39 -10.92
N SER A 112 27.93 1.94 -9.73
CA SER A 112 28.30 3.33 -9.45
C SER A 112 29.29 3.37 -8.30
N SER A 113 30.13 4.42 -8.23
CA SER A 113 30.90 4.66 -7.01
C SER A 113 29.93 4.80 -5.83
N PRO A 114 30.25 4.27 -4.64
CA PRO A 114 29.39 4.34 -3.45
C PRO A 114 29.38 5.76 -2.87
N HIS A 115 28.98 6.73 -3.69
CA HIS A 115 28.86 8.09 -3.26
C HIS A 115 27.63 8.18 -2.36
N PRO A 116 27.76 8.66 -1.11
CA PRO A 116 26.67 8.63 -0.12
C PRO A 116 25.42 9.37 -0.60
N VAL A 117 25.59 10.49 -1.31
CA VAL A 117 24.47 11.23 -1.93
C VAL A 117 23.62 10.33 -2.83
N ASN A 118 24.25 9.55 -3.71
CA ASN A 118 23.52 8.65 -4.61
C ASN A 118 22.76 7.57 -3.85
N LEU A 119 23.35 7.02 -2.78
CA LEU A 119 22.69 6.03 -1.93
C LEU A 119 21.51 6.62 -1.15
N ILE A 120 21.60 7.88 -0.71
CA ILE A 120 20.49 8.61 -0.09
C ILE A 120 19.34 8.78 -1.08
N HIS A 121 19.62 9.23 -2.31
CA HIS A 121 18.59 9.37 -3.34
C HIS A 121 17.96 8.02 -3.71
N LEU A 122 18.78 6.96 -3.81
CA LEU A 122 18.29 5.61 -4.06
C LEU A 122 17.40 5.09 -2.92
N ALA A 123 17.76 5.37 -1.66
CA ALA A 123 16.96 4.98 -0.49
C ALA A 123 15.58 5.66 -0.49
N ARG A 124 15.53 6.96 -0.80
CA ARG A 124 14.28 7.72 -0.94
C ARG A 124 13.43 7.23 -2.10
N LEU A 125 14.07 6.91 -3.24
CA LEU A 125 13.39 6.32 -4.39
C LEU A 125 12.78 4.97 -4.03
N PHE A 126 13.57 4.08 -3.39
CA PHE A 126 13.11 2.77 -2.94
C PHE A 126 11.91 2.89 -2.01
N GLN A 127 11.99 3.76 -0.99
CA GLN A 127 10.91 4.02 -0.03
C GLN A 127 9.65 4.54 -0.73
N SER A 128 9.80 5.51 -1.65
CA SER A 128 8.66 6.06 -2.39
C SER A 128 7.97 4.98 -3.24
N GLN A 129 8.76 4.15 -3.93
CA GLN A 129 8.24 3.08 -4.77
C GLN A 129 7.59 1.97 -3.93
N LEU A 130 8.16 1.64 -2.77
CA LEU A 130 7.59 0.70 -1.81
C LEU A 130 6.19 1.12 -1.39
N ILE A 131 6.03 2.35 -0.87
CA ILE A 131 4.73 2.86 -0.43
C ILE A 131 3.74 2.85 -1.60
N GLN A 132 4.12 3.39 -2.76
CA GLN A 132 3.21 3.51 -3.89
C GLN A 132 2.73 2.13 -4.39
N THR A 133 3.64 1.18 -4.58
CA THR A 133 3.32 -0.13 -5.14
C THR A 133 2.47 -0.93 -4.17
N CYS A 134 2.83 -0.93 -2.88
CA CYS A 134 2.11 -1.68 -1.87
C CYS A 134 0.77 -1.03 -1.52
N SER A 135 0.70 0.30 -1.38
CA SER A 135 -0.58 0.99 -1.16
C SER A 135 -1.53 0.80 -2.33
N SER A 136 -1.05 0.90 -3.58
CA SER A 136 -1.90 0.64 -4.75
C SER A 136 -2.42 -0.80 -4.77
N TYR A 137 -1.62 -1.77 -4.36
CA TYR A 137 -2.04 -3.17 -4.27
C TYR A 137 -3.11 -3.38 -3.19
N LEU A 138 -2.93 -2.75 -2.02
CA LEU A 138 -3.86 -2.83 -0.90
C LEU A 138 -5.19 -2.12 -1.20
N MET A 139 -5.16 -0.96 -1.84
CA MET A 139 -6.36 -0.15 -2.14
C MET A 139 -7.15 -0.65 -3.36
N ASN A 140 -6.50 -1.33 -4.30
CA ASN A 140 -7.17 -1.87 -5.50
C ASN A 140 -7.82 -3.25 -5.27
N GLY A 141 -7.99 -3.69 -4.01
CA GLY A 141 -8.75 -4.89 -3.67
C GLY A 141 -8.14 -6.22 -4.12
N TYR A 142 -6.82 -6.28 -4.37
CA TYR A 142 -6.12 -7.53 -4.72
C TYR A 142 -5.79 -8.40 -3.51
N LEU A 143 -6.19 -7.99 -2.30
CA LEU A 143 -6.13 -8.86 -1.13
C LEU A 143 -7.40 -9.72 -1.02
N PRO A 144 -7.27 -11.05 -0.90
CA PRO A 144 -8.38 -11.92 -0.49
C PRO A 144 -9.00 -11.55 0.87
N GLU A 145 -8.32 -10.71 1.67
CA GLU A 145 -8.70 -10.29 3.03
C GLU A 145 -9.70 -9.14 3.12
N GLU A 146 -10.05 -8.44 2.04
CA GLU A 146 -10.96 -7.27 2.15
C GLU A 146 -12.39 -7.69 2.57
N SER A 147 -12.82 -8.90 2.17
CA SER A 147 -14.02 -9.55 2.71
C SER A 147 -13.87 -9.85 4.21
N ALA A 148 -12.70 -10.33 4.64
CA ALA A 148 -12.44 -10.66 6.04
C ALA A 148 -12.35 -9.41 6.94
N LEU A 149 -11.86 -8.28 6.43
CA LEU A 149 -11.82 -7.00 7.15
C LEU A 149 -13.22 -6.43 7.38
N ALA A 150 -14.09 -6.50 6.38
CA ALA A 150 -15.50 -6.12 6.54
C ALA A 150 -16.21 -7.02 7.56
N ASP A 151 -15.98 -8.33 7.48
CA ASP A 151 -16.52 -9.30 8.45
C ASP A 151 -16.00 -9.03 9.88
N THR A 152 -14.70 -8.73 10.05
CA THR A 152 -14.13 -8.42 11.37
C THR A 152 -14.65 -7.09 11.96
N LEU A 153 -14.98 -6.10 11.13
CA LEU A 153 -15.55 -4.84 11.61
C LEU A 153 -16.98 -5.05 12.12
N ASP A 154 -17.76 -5.90 11.43
CA ASP A 154 -19.11 -6.28 11.86
C ASP A 154 -19.04 -7.10 13.16
N GLU A 155 -18.12 -8.06 13.24
CA GLU A 155 -17.83 -8.83 14.47
C GLU A 155 -17.40 -7.94 15.65
N MET A 156 -16.64 -6.87 15.41
CA MET A 156 -16.25 -5.89 16.44
C MET A 156 -17.45 -5.09 16.95
N GLN A 157 -18.40 -4.74 16.09
CA GLN A 157 -19.64 -4.06 16.48
C GLN A 157 -20.56 -5.01 17.26
N GLU A 158 -20.67 -6.26 16.83
CA GLU A 158 -21.39 -7.30 17.58
C GLU A 158 -20.76 -7.56 18.95
N LEU A 159 -19.43 -7.60 19.04
CA LEU A 159 -18.72 -7.79 20.31
C LEU A 159 -18.99 -6.65 21.30
N LYS A 160 -19.15 -5.42 20.81
CA LYS A 160 -19.52 -4.26 21.65
C LYS A 160 -20.89 -4.43 22.29
N LEU A 161 -21.82 -5.12 21.61
CA LEU A 161 -23.17 -5.40 22.09
C LEU A 161 -23.22 -6.61 23.03
N ILE A 162 -22.43 -7.65 22.76
CA ILE A 162 -22.43 -8.92 23.49
C ILE A 162 -21.60 -8.84 24.78
N ASP A 163 -20.40 -8.25 24.71
CA ASP A 163 -19.48 -8.13 25.87
C ASP A 163 -18.74 -6.78 25.85
N PRO A 164 -19.37 -5.73 26.40
CA PRO A 164 -18.78 -4.40 26.43
C PRO A 164 -17.48 -4.33 27.25
N LEU A 165 -17.29 -5.22 28.23
CA LEU A 165 -16.06 -5.27 29.03
C LEU A 165 -14.89 -5.84 28.23
N LYS A 166 -15.12 -6.92 27.46
CA LYS A 166 -14.11 -7.48 26.55
C LYS A 166 -13.80 -6.52 25.41
N TYR A 167 -14.80 -5.86 24.84
CA TYR A 167 -14.60 -4.80 23.85
C TYR A 167 -13.72 -3.67 24.42
N ASN A 168 -14.01 -3.18 25.64
CA ASN A 168 -13.21 -2.12 26.26
C ASN A 168 -11.77 -2.57 26.56
N ARG A 169 -11.58 -3.83 26.98
CA ARG A 169 -10.25 -4.45 27.16
C ARG A 169 -9.47 -4.57 25.85
N LEU A 170 -10.13 -4.86 24.73
CA LEU A 170 -9.49 -4.88 23.42
C LEU A 170 -9.16 -3.46 22.95
N GLN A 171 -10.10 -2.52 23.09
CA GLN A 171 -9.89 -1.11 22.76
C GLN A 171 -8.72 -0.50 23.56
N THR A 172 -8.61 -0.82 24.84
CA THR A 172 -7.48 -0.38 25.68
C THR A 172 -6.15 -1.00 25.27
N ARG A 173 -6.13 -2.20 24.67
CA ARG A 173 -4.88 -2.77 24.09
C ARG A 173 -4.42 -2.04 22.83
N PHE A 174 -5.32 -1.39 22.09
CA PHE A 174 -4.94 -0.56 20.94
C PHE A 174 -4.22 0.73 21.37
N THR A 175 -4.58 1.27 22.54
CA THR A 175 -4.03 2.54 23.05
C THR A 175 -2.96 2.36 24.13
N THR A 176 -2.85 1.17 24.72
CA THR A 176 -1.86 0.85 25.76
C THR A 176 -0.76 -0.02 25.14
N PRO A 177 0.49 0.47 25.03
CA PRO A 177 1.60 -0.36 24.57
C PRO A 177 1.74 -1.56 25.50
N SER A 178 1.63 -2.78 24.95
CA SER A 178 1.74 -4.00 25.74
C SER A 178 3.14 -4.12 26.33
N MET A 179 3.25 -4.05 27.66
CA MET A 179 4.52 -4.26 28.37
C MET A 179 5.00 -5.72 28.32
N PHE A 180 4.10 -6.65 27.99
CA PHE A 180 4.41 -8.05 27.76
C PHE A 180 4.25 -8.35 26.27
N GLY A 181 5.37 -8.45 25.57
CA GLY A 181 5.43 -8.87 24.18
C GLY A 181 4.98 -10.32 24.03
N GLY A 182 3.70 -10.52 23.69
CA GLY A 182 3.31 -11.77 23.03
C GLY A 182 4.08 -11.91 21.71
N PRO A 183 4.16 -13.12 21.14
CA PRO A 183 4.77 -13.30 19.82
C PRO A 183 4.02 -12.44 18.82
N CYS A 184 4.64 -11.34 18.40
CA CYS A 184 4.20 -10.60 17.23
C CYS A 184 4.36 -11.60 16.06
N PRO A 185 3.27 -12.00 15.39
CA PRO A 185 3.40 -12.87 14.24
C PRO A 185 4.37 -12.21 13.26
N LYS A 186 5.27 -13.00 12.67
CA LYS A 186 6.21 -12.46 11.68
C LYS A 186 5.41 -11.75 10.60
N PRO A 187 5.85 -10.57 10.12
CA PRO A 187 5.16 -9.89 9.04
C PRO A 187 5.08 -10.85 7.85
N ASP A 188 3.85 -11.11 7.40
CA ASP A 188 3.60 -11.86 6.18
C ASP A 188 3.63 -10.87 5.01
N PHE A 189 4.36 -11.22 3.97
CA PHE A 189 4.54 -10.35 2.80
C PHE A 189 3.93 -11.08 1.61
N SER A 190 2.88 -10.49 1.04
CA SER A 190 2.17 -11.02 -0.11
C SER A 190 2.22 -10.06 -1.29
N GLY A 191 2.19 -10.62 -2.50
CA GLY A 191 2.18 -9.86 -3.75
C GLY A 191 3.42 -8.95 -3.88
N PRO A 192 3.26 -7.65 -4.22
CA PRO A 192 4.39 -6.76 -4.48
C PRO A 192 5.34 -6.57 -3.29
N GLN A 193 4.88 -6.82 -2.06
CA GLN A 193 5.71 -6.70 -0.86
C GLN A 193 6.87 -7.70 -0.85
N GLU A 194 6.71 -8.86 -1.51
CA GLU A 194 7.73 -9.89 -1.58
C GLU A 194 9.00 -9.42 -2.28
N PHE A 195 8.86 -8.61 -3.34
CA PHE A 195 9.98 -8.03 -4.06
C PHE A 195 10.83 -7.15 -3.14
N PHE A 196 10.20 -6.23 -2.40
CA PHE A 196 10.92 -5.29 -1.54
C PHE A 196 11.59 -5.99 -0.36
N ARG A 197 10.90 -6.98 0.24
CA ARG A 197 11.48 -7.86 1.25
C ARG A 197 12.72 -8.57 0.71
N ASP A 198 12.62 -9.19 -0.46
CA ASP A 198 13.72 -9.94 -1.06
C ASP A 198 14.87 -9.01 -1.49
N PHE A 199 14.56 -7.79 -1.93
CA PHE A 199 15.57 -6.77 -2.23
C PHE A 199 16.38 -6.43 -0.96
N ILE A 200 15.70 -6.15 0.15
CA ILE A 200 16.34 -5.81 1.44
C ILE A 200 17.16 -7.00 1.94
N ALA A 201 16.58 -8.20 1.95
CA ALA A 201 17.22 -9.41 2.43
C ALA A 201 18.48 -9.81 1.64
N ASN A 202 18.55 -9.46 0.35
CA ASN A 202 19.70 -9.74 -0.50
C ASN A 202 20.66 -8.54 -0.65
N CYS A 203 20.38 -7.40 -0.02
CA CYS A 203 21.22 -6.22 -0.11
C CYS A 203 22.40 -6.31 0.87
N ASN A 204 23.62 -6.49 0.34
CA ASN A 204 24.85 -6.53 1.15
C ASN A 204 25.53 -5.17 1.35
N ASN A 205 24.93 -4.07 0.87
CA ASN A 205 25.48 -2.72 1.03
C ASN A 205 25.01 -2.07 2.33
N HIS A 206 25.88 -2.08 3.34
CA HIS A 206 25.57 -1.51 4.67
C HIS A 206 25.26 -0.01 4.63
N GLN A 207 25.97 0.78 3.80
CA GLN A 207 25.74 2.22 3.70
C GLN A 207 24.34 2.54 3.15
N PHE A 208 23.93 1.81 2.11
CA PHE A 208 22.58 1.93 1.57
C PHE A 208 21.52 1.56 2.62
N MET A 209 21.74 0.47 3.37
CA MET A 209 20.81 0.04 4.43
C MET A 209 20.66 1.08 5.54
N GLU A 210 21.74 1.72 5.97
CA GLU A 210 21.65 2.80 6.96
C GLU A 210 20.88 4.02 6.43
N HIS A 211 21.12 4.41 5.17
CA HIS A 211 20.33 5.46 4.54
C HIS A 211 18.85 5.08 4.36
N LEU A 212 18.56 3.81 4.07
CA LEU A 212 17.19 3.31 3.97
C LEU A 212 16.48 3.39 5.31
N LYS A 213 17.11 2.94 6.40
CA LYS A 213 16.57 3.11 7.76
C LYS A 213 16.30 4.58 8.07
N VAL A 214 17.25 5.48 7.82
CA VAL A 214 17.00 6.91 8.08
C VAL A 214 15.83 7.44 7.25
N SER A 215 15.69 7.03 5.99
CA SER A 215 14.57 7.44 5.13
C SER A 215 13.23 6.92 5.63
N LEU A 216 13.14 5.63 5.97
CA LEU A 216 11.93 5.01 6.50
C LEU A 216 11.50 5.67 7.82
N ALA A 217 12.45 5.89 8.75
CA ALA A 217 12.16 6.50 10.05
C ALA A 217 11.73 7.96 9.90
N GLY A 218 12.42 8.72 9.03
CA GLY A 218 12.06 10.10 8.74
C GLY A 218 10.63 10.20 8.21
N ASN A 219 10.24 9.31 7.31
CA ASN A 219 8.88 9.29 6.77
C ASN A 219 7.83 8.87 7.82
N ILE A 220 8.13 7.88 8.68
CA ILE A 220 7.25 7.51 9.80
C ILE A 220 7.04 8.71 10.73
N MET A 221 8.11 9.43 11.06
CA MET A 221 8.04 10.61 11.94
C MET A 221 7.25 11.75 11.28
N GLU A 222 7.46 11.99 9.99
CA GLU A 222 6.74 13.00 9.22
C GLU A 222 5.25 12.67 9.13
N LEU A 223 4.90 11.43 8.76
CA LEU A 223 3.51 10.95 8.75
C LEU A 223 2.87 11.07 10.12
N ASN A 224 3.58 10.69 11.20
CA ASN A 224 3.06 10.80 12.56
C ASN A 224 2.85 12.26 13.00
N ALA A 225 3.66 13.19 12.51
CA ALA A 225 3.51 14.62 12.80
C ALA A 225 2.42 15.29 11.95
N SER A 226 2.25 14.87 10.69
CA SER A 226 1.22 15.38 9.78
C SER A 226 -0.17 14.81 10.09
N SER A 227 -0.24 13.60 10.66
CA SER A 227 -1.46 12.93 11.12
C SER A 227 -2.10 13.57 12.36
N SER A 228 -2.15 14.91 12.42
CA SER A 228 -2.97 15.61 13.40
C SER A 228 -4.43 15.47 12.98
N PHE A 229 -5.02 14.32 13.32
CA PHE A 229 -6.41 14.05 13.06
C PHE A 229 -7.26 15.09 13.81
N SER A 230 -7.77 16.07 13.05
CA SER A 230 -8.75 17.03 13.55
C SER A 230 -9.90 16.25 14.21
N PRO A 231 -10.41 16.68 15.38
CA PRO A 231 -11.57 16.02 15.99
C PRO A 231 -12.72 15.94 14.99
N TRP A 232 -13.14 14.72 14.70
CA TRP A 232 -14.23 14.32 13.79
C TRP A 232 -15.53 15.08 14.03
N ASP A 233 -15.70 15.67 15.21
CA ASP A 233 -16.87 16.43 15.68
C ASP A 233 -17.16 17.73 14.91
N LYS A 234 -16.29 18.20 13.99
CA LYS A 234 -16.46 19.51 13.32
C LYS A 234 -16.34 19.51 11.79
N ALA A 235 -16.17 18.36 11.15
CA ALA A 235 -15.92 18.30 9.71
C ALA A 235 -17.22 18.17 8.88
N ASP A 236 -17.32 18.95 7.80
CA ASP A 236 -18.35 18.81 6.75
C ASP A 236 -18.26 17.39 6.13
N PRO A 237 -19.39 16.72 5.77
CA PRO A 237 -19.39 15.45 5.04
C PRO A 237 -18.39 15.32 3.88
N ARG A 238 -18.11 16.40 3.14
CA ARG A 238 -17.07 16.38 2.08
C ARG A 238 -15.65 16.38 2.65
N SER A 239 -15.42 17.11 3.73
CA SER A 239 -14.15 17.12 4.46
C SER A 239 -13.90 15.80 5.20
N LEU A 240 -14.96 15.09 5.60
CA LEU A 240 -14.86 13.76 6.21
C LEU A 240 -14.38 12.72 5.20
N CYS A 241 -14.88 12.72 3.97
CA CYS A 241 -14.44 11.78 2.94
C CYS A 241 -12.95 11.98 2.57
N LEU A 242 -12.50 13.24 2.46
CA LEU A 242 -11.08 13.56 2.20
C LEU A 242 -10.20 13.19 3.39
N LEU A 243 -10.68 13.41 4.62
CA LEU A 243 -9.98 13.02 5.83
C LEU A 243 -9.89 11.50 5.96
N GLU A 244 -10.94 10.76 5.62
CA GLU A 244 -10.94 9.29 5.60
C GLU A 244 -9.92 8.75 4.59
N GLU A 245 -9.85 9.31 3.38
CA GLU A 245 -8.83 8.95 2.39
C GLU A 245 -7.41 9.24 2.89
N GLU A 246 -7.17 10.42 3.48
CA GLU A 246 -5.86 10.82 4.02
C GLU A 246 -5.43 9.95 5.23
N VAL A 247 -6.38 9.63 6.12
CA VAL A 247 -6.16 8.70 7.25
C VAL A 247 -5.82 7.32 6.72
N MET A 248 -6.58 6.82 5.75
CA MET A 248 -6.36 5.50 5.17
C MET A 248 -5.01 5.40 4.44
N GLU A 249 -4.63 6.43 3.68
CA GLU A 249 -3.32 6.50 3.04
C GLU A 249 -2.18 6.54 4.07
N SER A 250 -2.33 7.33 5.12
CA SER A 250 -1.34 7.46 6.20
C SER A 250 -1.18 6.15 6.99
N VAL A 251 -2.28 5.53 7.40
CA VAL A 251 -2.28 4.25 8.14
C VAL A 251 -1.71 3.12 7.27
N THR A 252 -2.07 3.09 5.98
CA THR A 252 -1.56 2.09 5.04
C THR A 252 -0.06 2.25 4.83
N SER A 253 0.40 3.49 4.66
CA SER A 253 1.84 3.81 4.55
C SER A 253 2.59 3.40 5.81
N LEU A 254 2.08 3.73 7.00
CA LEU A 254 2.67 3.31 8.28
C LEU A 254 2.72 1.78 8.43
N ARG A 255 1.68 1.06 7.99
CA ARG A 255 1.66 -0.41 7.99
C ARG A 255 2.77 -0.98 7.10
N ILE A 256 2.92 -0.48 5.89
CA ILE A 256 3.95 -0.92 4.92
C ILE A 256 5.35 -0.61 5.44
N LEU A 257 5.55 0.59 5.98
CA LEU A 257 6.85 1.02 6.52
C LEU A 257 7.23 0.22 7.77
N GLY A 258 6.26 -0.03 8.65
CA GLY A 258 6.47 -0.83 9.87
C GLY A 258 6.82 -2.29 9.58
N SER A 259 6.16 -2.92 8.60
CA SER A 259 6.47 -4.31 8.23
C SER A 259 7.85 -4.46 7.59
N THR A 260 8.23 -3.50 6.74
CA THR A 260 9.53 -3.50 6.06
C THR A 260 10.70 -3.09 6.95
N TRP A 261 10.46 -2.25 7.98
CA TRP A 261 11.49 -1.88 8.97
C TRP A 261 12.03 -3.07 9.75
N GLY A 262 11.16 -4.05 10.08
CA GLY A 262 11.51 -5.19 10.91
C GLY A 262 12.19 -6.35 10.18
N THR A 263 12.50 -6.19 8.88
CA THR A 263 13.10 -7.22 8.01
C THR A 263 14.62 -7.07 7.97
#